data_AF-A0A257QV02-F1
#
_entry.id   AF-A0A257QV02-F1
#
_cell.length_a   1.000
_cell.length_b   1.000
_cell.length_c   1.000
_cell.angle_alpha   90.00
_cell.angle_beta   90.00
_cell.angle_gamma   90.00
#
_symmetry.space_group_name_H-M   'P 1'
#
loop_
_entity.id
_entity.type
_entity.pdbx_description
1 polymer ?
#
loop_
_entity_poly.entity_id
_entity_poly.type
_entity_poly.pdbx_seq_one_letter_code
_entity_poly.pdbx_strand_id
1 'polypeptide(L)'
;AALIEAAKPWRLRFGGDLPCAFPMIISALDGLRNTLPLMGEYFRHARAIAQAIEATPGLRVFPAEPQCNSFQVHFCAGAEAMQQAALGLAKERGVWLFGYFAQGLLAETSSAELTIGRATMAWTPEDIASALVELHERARTYDAAPAI
;
A
#
# COMPACT_ATOMS: atom_id res chain seq x y z
N ALA A 1 -32.71 -0.23 -13.73
CA ALA A 1 -32.94 -1.34 -14.68
C ALA A 1 -32.51 -1.00 -16.10
N ALA A 2 -33.05 0.07 -16.71
CA ALA A 2 -32.72 0.45 -18.09
C ALA A 2 -31.21 0.62 -18.38
N LEU A 3 -30.45 1.24 -17.47
CA LEU A 3 -28.99 1.40 -17.62
C LEU A 3 -28.24 0.06 -17.63
N ILE A 4 -28.61 -0.88 -16.76
CA ILE A 4 -27.97 -2.21 -16.68
C ILE A 4 -28.25 -3.01 -17.95
N GLU A 5 -29.49 -2.97 -18.45
CA GLU A 5 -29.85 -3.64 -19.71
C GLU A 5 -29.09 -3.04 -20.90
N ALA A 6 -28.98 -1.70 -20.96
CA ALA A 6 -28.20 -1.02 -21.99
C ALA A 6 -26.70 -1.37 -21.96
N ALA A 7 -26.16 -1.77 -20.81
CA ALA A 7 -24.75 -2.17 -20.66
C ALA A 7 -24.47 -3.61 -21.12
N LYS A 8 -25.47 -4.51 -21.17
CA LYS A 8 -25.26 -5.93 -21.53
C LYS A 8 -24.67 -6.13 -22.94
N PRO A 9 -25.18 -5.46 -24.00
CA PRO A 9 -24.56 -5.58 -25.32
C PRO A 9 -23.11 -5.09 -25.34
N TRP A 10 -22.77 -4.07 -24.55
CA TRP A 10 -21.40 -3.59 -24.41
C TRP A 10 -20.51 -4.62 -23.69
N ARG A 11 -20.99 -5.24 -22.61
CA ARG A 11 -20.27 -6.33 -21.93
C ARG A 11 -19.90 -7.44 -22.91
N LEU A 12 -20.83 -7.83 -23.79
CA LEU A 12 -20.55 -8.82 -24.84
C LEU A 12 -19.53 -8.31 -25.87
N ARG A 13 -19.70 -7.09 -26.40
CA ARG A 13 -18.80 -6.50 -27.40
C ARG A 13 -17.36 -6.34 -26.90
N PHE A 14 -17.17 -6.07 -25.62
CA PHE A 14 -15.85 -6.01 -24.98
C PHE A 14 -15.32 -7.39 -24.54
N GLY A 15 -16.01 -8.49 -24.87
CA GLY A 15 -15.59 -9.84 -24.50
C GLY A 15 -15.73 -10.17 -23.01
N GLY A 16 -16.45 -9.35 -22.24
CA GLY A 16 -16.66 -9.52 -20.80
C GLY A 16 -17.82 -10.45 -20.44
N ASP A 17 -18.58 -10.94 -21.42
CA ASP A 17 -19.66 -11.91 -21.21
C ASP A 17 -19.10 -13.34 -21.16
N LEU A 18 -18.28 -13.60 -20.14
CA LEU A 18 -17.53 -14.84 -20.01
C LEU A 18 -18.47 -16.03 -19.72
N PRO A 19 -18.31 -17.18 -20.41
CA PRO A 19 -19.15 -18.36 -20.17
C PRO A 19 -18.97 -18.93 -18.76
N CYS A 20 -17.80 -18.74 -18.15
CA CYS A 20 -17.46 -19.24 -16.80
C CYS A 20 -16.91 -18.12 -15.90
N ALA A 21 -17.76 -17.12 -15.57
CA ALA A 21 -17.39 -16.04 -14.65
C ALA A 21 -17.52 -16.41 -13.16
N PHE A 22 -18.06 -17.59 -12.83
CA PHE A 22 -18.40 -17.98 -11.46
C PHE A 22 -17.22 -17.93 -10.46
N PRO A 23 -15.95 -18.23 -10.82
CA PRO A 23 -14.85 -18.14 -9.84
C PRO A 23 -14.65 -16.71 -9.34
N MET A 24 -14.71 -15.71 -10.23
CA MET A 24 -14.61 -14.30 -9.85
C MET A 24 -15.83 -13.85 -9.04
N ILE A 25 -17.03 -14.34 -9.40
CA ILE A 25 -18.26 -14.03 -8.67
C ILE A 25 -18.21 -14.57 -7.24
N ILE A 26 -17.74 -15.81 -7.04
CA ILE A 26 -17.62 -16.41 -5.71
C ILE A 26 -16.60 -15.64 -4.87
N SER A 27 -15.43 -15.30 -5.42
CA SER A 27 -14.43 -14.50 -4.71
C SER A 27 -14.94 -13.09 -4.36
N ALA A 28 -15.70 -12.46 -5.24
CA ALA A 28 -16.32 -11.16 -4.95
C ALA A 28 -17.37 -11.26 -3.83
N LEU A 29 -18.21 -12.30 -3.85
CA LEU A 29 -19.19 -12.56 -2.79
C LEU A 29 -18.52 -12.85 -1.44
N ASP A 30 -17.39 -13.57 -1.44
CA ASP A 30 -16.58 -13.76 -0.24
C ASP A 30 -16.07 -12.43 0.32
N GLY A 31 -15.53 -11.56 -0.53
CA GLY A 31 -15.10 -10.21 -0.15
C GLY A 31 -16.22 -9.37 0.45
N LEU A 32 -17.43 -9.41 -0.15
CA LEU A 32 -18.59 -8.71 0.39
C LEU A 32 -19.05 -9.24 1.76
N ARG A 33 -18.89 -10.54 2.01
CA ARG A 33 -19.29 -11.17 3.28
C ARG A 33 -18.25 -10.99 4.38
N ASN A 34 -16.97 -11.18 4.05
CA ASN A 34 -15.90 -11.36 5.02
C ASN A 34 -14.93 -10.19 5.12
N THR A 35 -14.82 -9.36 4.08
CA THR A 35 -13.86 -8.25 4.03
C THR A 35 -14.57 -6.90 4.20
N LEU A 36 -15.74 -6.70 3.58
CA LEU A 36 -16.51 -5.45 3.69
C LEU A 36 -16.81 -5.03 5.15
N PRO A 37 -17.21 -5.93 6.08
CA PRO A 37 -17.46 -5.53 7.46
C PRO A 37 -16.22 -4.98 8.20
N LEU A 38 -15.02 -5.33 7.74
CA LEU A 38 -13.75 -4.93 8.37
C LEU A 38 -13.26 -3.54 7.93
N MET A 39 -13.86 -2.94 6.90
CA MET A 39 -13.39 -1.67 6.33
C MET A 39 -13.34 -0.53 7.37
N GLY A 40 -14.29 -0.50 8.31
CA GLY A 40 -14.29 0.47 9.40
C GLY A 40 -13.12 0.30 10.37
N GLU A 41 -12.69 -0.94 10.63
CA GLU A 41 -11.51 -1.24 11.45
C GLU A 41 -10.22 -0.86 10.73
N TYR A 42 -10.11 -1.23 9.44
CA TYR A 42 -8.96 -0.86 8.62
C TYR A 42 -8.80 0.65 8.51
N PHE A 43 -9.89 1.40 8.37
CA PHE A 43 -9.86 2.86 8.36
C PHE A 43 -9.34 3.44 9.69
N ARG A 44 -9.85 2.97 10.84
CA ARG A 44 -9.37 3.44 12.14
C ARG A 44 -7.89 3.14 12.35
N HIS A 45 -7.45 1.96 11.93
CA HIS A 45 -6.05 1.57 12.04
C HIS A 45 -5.16 2.37 11.09
N ALA A 46 -5.61 2.64 9.85
CA ALA A 46 -4.91 3.52 8.91
C ALA A 46 -4.67 4.91 9.50
N ARG A 47 -5.68 5.49 10.17
CA ARG A 47 -5.52 6.77 10.86
C ARG A 47 -4.51 6.72 12.01
N ALA A 48 -4.54 5.66 12.82
CA ALA A 48 -3.60 5.49 13.92
C ALA A 48 -2.15 5.33 13.40
N ILE A 49 -1.96 4.54 12.35
CA ILE A 49 -0.65 4.37 11.71
C ILE A 49 -0.16 5.69 11.12
N ALA A 50 -1.01 6.43 10.39
CA ALA A 50 -0.62 7.71 9.80
C ALA A 50 -0.16 8.72 10.88
N GLN A 51 -0.82 8.75 12.04
CA GLN A 51 -0.42 9.57 13.17
C GLN A 51 0.94 9.17 13.75
N ALA A 52 1.21 7.86 13.90
CA ALA A 52 2.49 7.35 14.36
C ALA A 52 3.64 7.69 13.38
N ILE A 53 3.36 7.59 12.07
CA ILE A 53 4.34 7.94 11.03
C ILE A 53 4.63 9.45 11.00
N GLU A 54 3.61 10.32 11.10
CA GLU A 54 3.84 11.78 11.12
C GLU A 54 4.62 12.24 12.35
N ALA A 55 4.59 11.48 13.46
CA ALA A 55 5.43 11.74 14.63
C ALA A 55 6.90 11.36 14.42
N THR A 56 7.25 10.72 13.30
CA THR A 56 8.58 10.19 13.01
C THR A 56 9.37 11.13 12.09
N PRO A 57 10.56 11.62 12.52
CA PRO A 57 11.39 12.47 11.68
C PRO A 57 11.80 11.82 10.35
N GLY A 58 11.70 12.56 9.25
CA GLY A 58 12.12 12.09 7.91
C GLY A 58 11.07 11.29 7.14
N LEU A 59 9.94 10.97 7.78
CA LEU A 59 8.77 10.38 7.13
C LEU A 59 7.64 11.40 7.10
N ARG A 60 6.83 11.36 6.04
CA ARG A 60 5.61 12.17 5.91
C ARG A 60 4.50 11.33 5.30
N VAL A 61 3.25 11.67 5.57
CA VAL A 61 2.08 11.00 4.98
C VAL A 61 1.25 11.97 4.17
N PHE A 62 0.60 11.45 3.13
CA PHE A 62 -0.37 12.19 2.35
C PHE A 62 -1.59 11.31 2.01
N PRO A 63 -2.82 11.79 2.24
CA PRO A 63 -3.16 12.99 3.00
C PRO A 63 -2.77 12.87 4.49
N ALA A 64 -2.59 14.00 5.18
CA ALA A 64 -2.25 14.03 6.61
C ALA A 64 -3.28 13.29 7.49
N GLU A 65 -4.55 13.30 7.07
CA GLU A 65 -5.61 12.49 7.64
C GLU A 65 -6.14 11.54 6.56
N PRO A 66 -5.82 10.22 6.64
CA PRO A 66 -6.35 9.23 5.71
C PRO A 66 -7.88 9.29 5.64
N GLN A 67 -8.43 9.23 4.43
CA GLN A 67 -9.88 9.24 4.19
C GLN A 67 -10.45 7.83 3.95
N CYS A 68 -9.57 6.83 3.87
CA CYS A 68 -9.90 5.42 3.67
C CYS A 68 -8.83 4.55 4.35
N ASN A 69 -8.80 3.26 4.03
CA ASN A 69 -7.80 2.32 4.55
C ASN A 69 -6.43 2.43 3.87
N SER A 70 -6.20 3.40 2.97
CA SER A 70 -4.90 3.61 2.33
C SER A 70 -4.48 5.07 2.35
N PHE A 71 -3.17 5.30 2.30
CA PHE A 71 -2.54 6.61 2.18
C PHE A 71 -1.09 6.44 1.69
N GLN A 72 -0.48 7.53 1.23
CA GLN A 72 0.91 7.54 0.78
C GLN A 72 1.85 7.86 1.94
N VAL A 73 2.99 7.17 1.97
CA VAL A 73 4.15 7.50 2.80
C VAL A 73 5.23 8.07 1.88
N HIS A 74 5.78 9.22 2.25
CA HIS A 74 6.85 9.90 1.56
C HIS A 74 8.15 9.79 2.35
N PHE A 75 9.23 9.53 1.62
CA PHE A 75 10.56 9.28 2.16
C PHE A 75 11.56 10.27 1.58
N CYS A 76 12.50 10.73 2.41
CA CYS A 76 13.68 11.49 1.97
C CYS A 76 14.82 10.55 1.51
N ALA A 77 14.51 9.60 0.62
CA ALA A 77 15.47 8.73 -0.05
C ALA A 77 15.00 8.40 -1.48
N GLY A 78 15.93 8.13 -2.39
CA GLY A 78 15.62 7.80 -3.78
C GLY A 78 14.84 6.48 -3.92
N ALA A 79 14.03 6.35 -4.98
CA ALA A 79 13.16 5.18 -5.13
C ALA A 79 13.95 3.87 -5.29
N GLU A 80 15.08 3.91 -6.00
CA GLU A 80 15.95 2.73 -6.17
C GLU A 80 16.57 2.28 -4.83
N ALA A 81 17.09 3.22 -4.04
CA ALA A 81 17.63 2.94 -2.72
C ALA A 81 16.57 2.35 -1.77
N MET A 82 15.35 2.89 -1.79
CA MET A 82 14.21 2.36 -1.04
C MET A 82 13.87 0.93 -1.49
N GLN A 83 13.90 0.64 -2.80
CA GLN A 83 13.64 -0.69 -3.34
C GLN A 83 14.69 -1.71 -2.88
N GLN A 84 15.98 -1.34 -2.90
CA GLN A 84 17.07 -2.20 -2.42
C GLN A 84 16.96 -2.46 -0.92
N ALA A 85 16.68 -1.43 -0.12
CA ALA A 85 16.49 -1.56 1.31
C ALA A 85 15.29 -2.46 1.65
N ALA A 86 14.15 -2.28 0.98
CA ALA A 86 12.97 -3.12 1.18
C ALA A 86 13.25 -4.59 0.85
N LEU A 87 13.97 -4.86 -0.24
CA LEU A 87 14.36 -6.22 -0.63
C LEU A 87 15.34 -6.84 0.39
N GLY A 88 16.29 -6.05 0.88
CA GLY A 88 17.23 -6.48 1.92
C GLY A 88 16.51 -6.88 3.20
N LEU A 89 15.63 -6.00 3.71
CA LEU A 89 14.81 -6.28 4.89
C LEU A 89 13.91 -7.49 4.70
N ALA A 90 13.30 -7.65 3.53
CA ALA A 90 12.47 -8.82 3.24
C ALA A 90 13.27 -10.13 3.32
N LYS A 91 14.51 -10.16 2.81
CA LYS A 91 15.39 -11.33 2.89
C LYS A 91 15.85 -11.62 4.32
N GLU A 92 16.17 -10.58 5.09
CA GLU A 92 16.71 -10.71 6.46
C GLU A 92 15.64 -11.04 7.50
N ARG A 93 14.47 -10.39 7.41
CA ARG A 93 13.41 -10.45 8.42
C ARG A 93 12.22 -11.32 8.00
N GLY A 94 12.12 -11.67 6.73
CA GLY A 94 10.93 -12.33 6.18
C GLY A 94 9.69 -11.42 6.15
N VAL A 95 9.87 -10.10 6.21
CA VAL A 95 8.77 -9.11 6.21
C VAL A 95 8.80 -8.32 4.91
N TRP A 96 7.72 -8.38 4.15
CA TRP A 96 7.57 -7.60 2.91
C TRP A 96 6.84 -6.28 3.20
N LEU A 97 7.57 -5.16 3.20
CA LEU A 97 6.99 -3.84 3.50
C LEU A 97 6.29 -3.23 2.28
N PHE A 98 7.03 -2.98 1.19
CA PHE A 98 6.49 -2.38 -0.04
C PHE A 98 6.94 -3.15 -1.27
N GLY A 99 6.06 -3.25 -2.26
CA GLY A 99 6.37 -3.86 -3.56
C GLY A 99 6.94 -2.88 -4.58
N TYR A 100 6.76 -1.58 -4.38
CA TYR A 100 7.14 -0.54 -5.33
C TYR A 100 7.26 0.82 -4.63
N PHE A 101 8.22 1.63 -5.09
CA PHE A 101 8.37 3.03 -4.72
C PHE A 101 8.30 3.91 -5.97
N ALA A 102 7.47 4.95 -5.92
CA ALA A 102 7.40 5.96 -6.97
C ALA A 102 8.48 7.02 -6.73
N GLN A 103 9.24 7.37 -7.76
CA GLN A 103 10.23 8.44 -7.72
C GLN A 103 9.55 9.79 -7.48
N GLY A 104 10.05 10.55 -6.50
CA GLY A 104 9.60 11.90 -6.22
C GLY A 104 10.19 12.92 -7.20
N LEU A 105 9.78 14.18 -7.04
CA LEU A 105 10.26 15.29 -7.89
C LEU A 105 11.77 15.53 -7.71
N LEU A 106 12.28 15.34 -6.51
CA LEU A 106 13.71 15.40 -6.21
C LEU A 106 14.28 13.97 -6.25
N ALA A 107 15.54 13.83 -6.68
CA ALA A 107 16.18 12.53 -6.85
C ALA A 107 16.22 11.73 -5.53
N GLU A 108 16.46 12.44 -4.43
CA GLU A 108 16.52 11.97 -3.06
C GLU A 108 15.14 11.81 -2.39
N THR A 109 14.05 11.77 -3.17
CA THR A 109 12.70 11.61 -2.62
C THR A 109 11.95 10.50 -3.32
N SER A 110 11.08 9.82 -2.58
CA SER A 110 10.21 8.79 -3.12
C SER A 110 8.95 8.67 -2.28
N SER A 111 8.00 7.87 -2.78
CA SER A 111 6.77 7.57 -2.06
C SER A 111 6.32 6.13 -2.31
N ALA A 112 5.55 5.59 -1.38
CA ALA A 112 4.86 4.32 -1.55
C ALA A 112 3.45 4.39 -0.94
N GLU A 113 2.53 3.61 -1.48
CA GLU A 113 1.18 3.50 -0.93
C GLU A 113 1.13 2.40 0.13
N LEU A 114 0.66 2.75 1.33
CA LEU A 114 0.35 1.80 2.38
C LEU A 114 -1.16 1.55 2.40
N THR A 115 -1.55 0.30 2.18
CA THR A 115 -2.96 -0.14 2.24
C THR A 115 -3.16 -1.09 3.41
N ILE A 116 -4.09 -0.74 4.30
CA ILE A 116 -4.41 -1.51 5.49
C ILE A 116 -5.38 -2.63 5.13
N GLY A 117 -5.02 -3.84 5.54
CA GLY A 117 -5.82 -5.05 5.41
C GLY A 117 -5.53 -6.01 6.55
N ARG A 118 -5.93 -7.28 6.40
CA ARG A 118 -5.82 -8.27 7.48
C ARG A 118 -4.39 -8.44 8.02
N ALA A 119 -3.38 -8.42 7.14
CA ALA A 119 -1.99 -8.60 7.53
C ALA A 119 -1.47 -7.45 8.40
N THR A 120 -1.80 -6.21 8.06
CA THR A 120 -1.38 -5.02 8.82
C THR A 120 -2.05 -4.95 10.19
N MET A 121 -3.26 -5.51 10.35
CA MET A 121 -3.94 -5.54 11.66
C MET A 121 -3.21 -6.37 12.72
N ALA A 122 -2.23 -7.20 12.34
CA ALA A 122 -1.39 -7.93 13.28
C ALA A 122 -0.24 -7.07 13.86
N TRP A 123 -0.06 -5.85 13.37
CA TRP A 123 1.00 -4.93 13.76
C TRP A 123 0.41 -3.73 14.50
N THR A 124 1.14 -3.21 15.48
CA THR A 124 0.76 -1.93 16.10
C THR A 124 1.19 -0.76 15.21
N PRO A 125 0.56 0.42 15.34
CA PRO A 125 1.03 1.64 14.69
C PRO A 125 2.52 1.91 14.92
N GLU A 126 3.00 1.64 16.13
CA GLU A 126 4.39 1.82 16.54
C GLU A 126 5.32 0.81 15.87
N ASP A 127 4.92 -0.46 15.74
CA ASP A 127 5.70 -1.47 15.02
C ASP A 127 5.89 -1.06 13.55
N ILE A 128 4.83 -0.55 12.93
CA ILE A 128 4.87 -0.08 11.54
C ILE A 128 5.77 1.15 11.43
N ALA A 129 5.60 2.16 12.28
CA ALA A 129 6.47 3.34 12.27
C ALA A 129 7.95 2.95 12.45
N SER A 130 8.25 2.05 13.38
CA SER A 130 9.61 1.55 13.61
C SER A 130 10.19 0.82 12.39
N ALA A 131 9.40 -0.02 11.72
CA ALA A 131 9.85 -0.70 10.51
C ALA A 131 10.11 0.27 9.36
N LEU A 132 9.31 1.35 9.26
CA LEU A 132 9.51 2.40 8.26
C LEU A 132 10.75 3.27 8.54
N VAL A 133 11.08 3.51 9.82
CA VAL A 133 12.35 4.13 10.21
C VAL A 133 13.52 3.26 9.77
N GLU A 134 13.52 1.97 10.13
CA GLU A 134 14.60 1.04 9.76
C GLU A 134 14.78 1.00 8.24
N LEU A 135 13.68 0.91 7.50
CA LEU A 135 13.68 0.95 6.04
C LEU A 135 14.31 2.25 5.51
N HIS A 136 13.88 3.40 6.03
CA HIS A 136 14.37 4.70 5.60
C HIS A 136 15.87 4.89 5.90
N GLU A 137 16.31 4.52 7.09
CA GLU A 137 17.73 4.58 7.48
C GLU A 137 18.58 3.66 6.61
N ARG A 138 18.09 2.44 6.33
CA ARG A 138 18.77 1.50 5.45
C ARG A 138 18.88 2.05 4.03
N ALA A 139 17.81 2.64 3.49
CA ALA A 139 17.82 3.24 2.15
C ALA A 139 18.90 4.33 2.00
N ARG A 140 19.11 5.16 3.03
CA ARG A 140 20.15 6.19 3.01
C ARG A 140 21.57 5.64 2.89
N THR A 141 21.80 4.39 3.28
CA THR A 141 23.11 3.73 3.07
C THR A 141 23.35 3.37 1.60
N TYR A 142 22.28 3.14 0.82
CA TYR A 142 22.35 2.87 -0.61
C TYR A 142 22.47 4.16 -1.43
N ASP A 143 21.79 5.25 -1.04
CA ASP A 143 21.94 6.56 -1.70
C ASP A 143 23.38 7.12 -1.60
N ALA A 144 24.12 6.74 -0.56
CA ALA A 144 25.52 7.13 -0.36
C ALA A 144 26.53 6.27 -1.14
N ALA A 145 26.10 5.14 -1.71
CA ALA A 145 26.98 4.30 -2.53
C ALA A 145 27.13 4.92 -3.92
N PRO A 146 28.36 5.04 -4.47
CA PRO A 146 28.53 5.56 -5.82
C PRO A 146 27.79 4.64 -6.81
N ALA A 147 27.03 5.26 -7.73
CA ALA A 147 26.44 4.56 -8.86
C ALA A 147 27.56 3.80 -9.60
N ILE A 148 27.39 2.48 -9.71
CA ILE A 148 28.34 1.57 -10.36
C ILE A 148 28.47 1.91 -11.85
#